data_AF-A0A034WMC8-F1
#
_entry.id   AF-A0A034WMC8-F1
#
_cell.length_a   1.000
_cell.length_b   1.000
_cell.length_c   1.000
_cell.angle_alpha   90.00
_cell.angle_beta   90.00
_cell.angle_gamma   90.00
#
_symmetry.space_group_name_H-M   'P 1'
#
loop_
_entity.id
_entity.type
_entity.pdbx_description
1 polymer ?
#
loop_
_entity_poly.entity_id
_entity_poly.type
_entity_poly.pdbx_seq_one_letter_code
_entity_poly.pdbx_strand_id
1 'polypeptide(L)'
;MMWKKATIVLLIACILLQQVSARDSDESSSSSSSSSSSESSEESAKGRNKRSSDSSSSSSSSESVEDHKADFEKLFNDFADKYYDFVKSVNDKRKSVAKKFSENKLVSKVNNAAVDELKVKLTIKFGDDDAFKNIKNSEDAALILRYFKNTIVAITELSELILKYHSLKIPTAEEILIQVALKQCDAYELLEKIQKRFEDFCKSFGEKVRDYVKDLTKAERVKETKIVNWYEEFKSTDGFGNEVIKLTEFFSISQTNFVKYTIYTI
;
A
#
# COMPACT_ATOMS: atom_id res chain seq x y z
N MET A 1 -29.08 -5.11 11.42
CA MET A 1 -28.36 -4.14 12.29
C MET A 1 -27.20 -4.73 13.09
N MET A 2 -27.14 -6.05 13.36
CA MET A 2 -26.02 -6.66 14.11
C MET A 2 -24.70 -6.77 13.33
N TRP A 3 -24.76 -6.85 11.99
CA TRP A 3 -23.56 -7.05 11.17
C TRP A 3 -22.66 -5.81 11.14
N LYS A 4 -23.24 -4.60 11.13
CA LYS A 4 -22.49 -3.32 11.21
C LYS A 4 -21.65 -3.19 12.50
N LYS A 5 -22.13 -3.75 13.61
CA LYS A 5 -21.39 -3.76 14.88
C LYS A 5 -20.23 -4.75 14.84
N ALA A 6 -20.42 -5.91 14.20
CA ALA A 6 -19.35 -6.89 14.02
C ALA A 6 -18.22 -6.34 13.14
N THR A 7 -18.56 -5.57 12.10
CA THR A 7 -17.56 -4.95 11.22
C THR A 7 -16.73 -3.87 11.93
N ILE A 8 -17.38 -3.05 12.78
CA ILE A 8 -16.68 -2.06 13.62
C ILE A 8 -15.78 -2.75 14.67
N VAL A 9 -16.22 -3.88 15.24
CA VAL A 9 -15.39 -4.70 16.16
C VAL A 9 -14.21 -5.34 15.42
N LEU A 10 -14.37 -5.76 14.16
CA LEU A 10 -13.28 -6.25 13.31
C LEU A 10 -12.27 -5.15 13.01
N LEU A 11 -12.73 -3.91 12.81
CA LEU A 11 -11.91 -2.71 12.65
C LEU A 11 -11.07 -2.45 13.91
N ILE A 12 -11.70 -2.53 15.09
CA ILE A 12 -11.02 -2.42 16.40
C ILE A 12 -9.99 -3.56 16.57
N ALA A 13 -10.32 -4.79 16.20
CA ALA A 13 -9.41 -5.92 16.29
C ALA A 13 -8.21 -5.78 15.34
N CYS A 14 -8.42 -5.33 14.10
CA CYS A 14 -7.35 -5.09 13.12
C CYS A 14 -6.40 -3.98 13.59
N ILE A 15 -6.94 -2.90 14.16
CA ILE A 15 -6.14 -1.78 14.68
C ILE A 15 -5.31 -2.22 15.91
N LEU A 16 -5.92 -2.97 16.84
CA LEU A 16 -5.21 -3.46 18.03
C LEU A 16 -4.09 -4.46 17.68
N LEU A 17 -4.25 -5.25 16.61
CA LEU A 17 -3.21 -6.17 16.14
C LEU A 17 -1.99 -5.44 15.55
N GLN A 18 -2.17 -4.24 14.98
CA GLN A 18 -1.06 -3.43 14.45
C GLN A 18 -0.15 -2.88 15.57
N GLN A 19 -0.67 -2.65 16.77
CA GLN A 19 0.11 -2.16 17.93
C GLN A 19 1.03 -3.22 18.54
N VAL A 20 0.73 -4.52 18.33
CA VAL A 20 1.58 -5.62 18.82
C VAL A 20 2.74 -5.87 17.86
N SER A 21 2.51 -5.78 16.55
CA SER A 21 3.57 -6.05 15.56
C SER A 21 4.59 -4.92 15.41
N ALA A 22 4.25 -3.68 15.79
CA ALA A 22 5.16 -2.53 15.69
C ALA A 22 6.09 -2.34 16.90
N ARG A 23 5.95 -3.15 17.97
CA ARG A 23 6.74 -3.02 19.21
C ARG A 23 7.96 -3.94 19.30
N ASP A 24 8.12 -4.88 18.36
CA ASP A 24 9.21 -5.87 18.37
C ASP A 24 10.31 -5.62 17.32
N SER A 25 10.34 -4.45 16.65
CA SER A 25 11.29 -4.21 15.55
C SER A 25 12.38 -3.16 15.79
N ASP A 26 12.56 -2.69 17.03
CA ASP A 26 13.64 -1.74 17.36
C ASP A 26 14.54 -2.31 18.46
N GLU A 27 15.38 -3.30 18.13
CA GLU A 27 16.66 -3.49 18.83
C GLU A 27 17.76 -4.04 17.90
N SER A 28 18.89 -3.32 17.90
CA SER A 28 20.24 -3.68 17.43
C SER A 28 20.45 -3.78 15.90
N SER A 29 21.49 -3.20 15.30
CA SER A 29 22.87 -3.08 15.76
C SER A 29 23.66 -1.99 15.00
N SER A 30 24.62 -1.45 15.72
CA SER A 30 25.64 -0.49 15.30
C SER A 30 26.86 -1.17 14.66
N SER A 31 27.65 -0.34 13.96
CA SER A 31 29.11 -0.38 13.78
C SER A 31 29.71 -0.74 12.41
N SER A 32 30.30 0.32 11.81
CA SER A 32 31.64 0.44 11.20
C SER A 32 32.13 -0.50 10.09
N SER A 33 32.58 0.09 8.97
CA SER A 33 33.92 -0.20 8.41
C SER A 33 34.38 0.82 7.34
N SER A 34 35.54 1.40 7.64
CA SER A 34 36.68 1.81 6.79
C SER A 34 36.53 2.05 5.28
N SER A 35 36.95 3.26 4.90
CA SER A 35 37.38 3.71 3.58
C SER A 35 38.56 2.90 3.03
N SER A 36 38.45 2.43 1.79
CA SER A 36 39.54 1.85 1.01
C SER A 36 40.15 2.88 0.05
N SER A 37 41.46 2.85 -0.06
CA SER A 37 42.24 3.56 -1.08
C SER A 37 43.30 2.58 -1.58
N SER A 38 43.39 2.36 -2.89
CA SER A 38 44.61 1.97 -3.60
C SER A 38 44.36 1.97 -5.10
N GLU A 39 45.27 2.64 -5.80
CA GLU A 39 45.32 2.84 -7.24
C GLU A 39 46.13 1.72 -7.94
N SER A 40 45.81 1.53 -9.22
CA SER A 40 46.67 1.16 -10.38
C SER A 40 47.90 0.24 -10.22
N SER A 41 48.01 -0.76 -11.11
CA SER A 41 49.09 -0.87 -12.11
C SER A 41 48.86 -2.00 -13.13
N GLU A 42 49.41 -1.78 -14.31
CA GLU A 42 49.39 -2.54 -15.56
C GLU A 42 50.30 -3.80 -15.52
N GLU A 43 50.06 -4.82 -16.36
CA GLU A 43 50.93 -5.21 -17.50
C GLU A 43 50.58 -6.59 -18.13
N SER A 44 50.44 -6.57 -19.46
CA SER A 44 50.80 -7.56 -20.52
C SER A 44 50.95 -9.07 -20.26
N ALA A 45 50.31 -9.90 -21.11
CA ALA A 45 51.00 -10.72 -22.13
C ALA A 45 50.08 -11.60 -23.02
N LYS A 46 50.42 -11.61 -24.32
CA LYS A 46 49.96 -12.39 -25.48
C LYS A 46 49.74 -13.91 -25.31
N GLY A 47 48.76 -14.44 -26.06
CA GLY A 47 48.74 -15.84 -26.54
C GLY A 47 47.72 -16.07 -27.68
N ARG A 48 48.20 -16.53 -28.84
CA ARG A 48 47.46 -16.82 -30.10
C ARG A 48 46.73 -18.17 -30.06
N ASN A 49 45.56 -18.32 -30.72
CA ASN A 49 45.36 -19.19 -31.91
C ASN A 49 43.90 -19.29 -32.44
N LYS A 50 43.75 -18.87 -33.71
CA LYS A 50 43.06 -19.47 -34.88
C LYS A 50 41.88 -20.48 -34.75
N ARG A 51 40.84 -20.15 -35.56
CA ARG A 51 40.04 -20.96 -36.54
C ARG A 51 38.54 -21.19 -36.24
N SER A 52 37.74 -20.39 -36.94
CA SER A 52 36.51 -20.64 -37.72
C SER A 52 35.72 -21.94 -37.55
N SER A 53 34.41 -21.81 -37.31
CA SER A 53 33.36 -22.38 -38.18
C SER A 53 32.00 -21.72 -37.92
N ASP A 54 31.25 -21.58 -39.01
CA ASP A 54 29.98 -20.87 -39.18
C ASP A 54 28.75 -21.61 -38.63
N SER A 55 27.66 -20.85 -38.56
CA SER A 55 26.23 -21.24 -38.50
C SER A 55 25.76 -21.80 -37.16
N SER A 56 24.64 -21.40 -36.57
CA SER A 56 23.44 -20.77 -37.12
C SER A 56 22.67 -20.07 -36.00
N SER A 57 22.16 -18.89 -36.32
CA SER A 57 21.07 -18.15 -35.68
C SER A 57 20.11 -18.95 -34.80
N SER A 58 20.07 -18.60 -33.52
CA SER A 58 18.88 -18.72 -32.67
C SER A 58 18.78 -17.50 -31.76
N SER A 59 18.59 -16.34 -32.37
CA SER A 59 18.10 -15.12 -31.73
C SER A 59 16.61 -15.30 -31.41
N SER A 60 16.32 -15.86 -30.23
CA SER A 60 14.95 -16.09 -29.72
C SER A 60 14.93 -16.09 -28.18
N SER A 61 15.68 -15.20 -27.53
CA SER A 61 15.65 -15.07 -26.06
C SER A 61 15.60 -13.64 -25.55
N SER A 62 15.47 -12.66 -26.45
CA SER A 62 15.31 -11.23 -26.15
C SER A 62 13.89 -10.70 -26.46
N GLU A 63 12.92 -11.58 -26.72
CA GLU A 63 11.50 -11.20 -26.77
C GLU A 63 10.80 -11.57 -25.46
N SER A 64 11.17 -12.68 -24.82
CA SER A 64 10.46 -13.15 -23.62
C SER A 64 10.79 -12.40 -22.33
N VAL A 65 11.98 -11.82 -22.19
CA VAL A 65 12.36 -11.13 -20.94
C VAL A 65 11.75 -9.73 -20.87
N GLU A 66 11.73 -9.06 -22.00
CA GLU A 66 11.18 -7.73 -22.23
C GLU A 66 9.65 -7.73 -22.13
N ASP A 67 8.99 -8.75 -22.70
CA ASP A 67 7.54 -8.93 -22.59
C ASP A 67 7.10 -9.17 -21.13
N HIS A 68 7.84 -10.01 -20.37
CA HIS A 68 7.53 -10.24 -18.95
C HIS A 68 7.77 -9.02 -18.05
N LYS A 69 8.79 -8.22 -18.36
CA LYS A 69 9.01 -6.94 -17.69
C LYS A 69 7.82 -6.01 -17.91
N ALA A 70 7.36 -5.89 -19.16
CA ALA A 70 6.21 -5.06 -19.52
C ALA A 70 4.91 -5.51 -18.83
N ASP A 71 4.67 -6.83 -18.74
CA ASP A 71 3.51 -7.37 -18.04
C ASP A 71 3.53 -7.08 -16.53
N PHE A 72 4.70 -7.17 -15.91
CA PHE A 72 4.85 -6.85 -14.49
C PHE A 72 4.72 -5.34 -14.23
N GLU A 73 5.28 -4.49 -15.11
CA GLU A 73 5.09 -3.03 -15.07
C GLU A 73 3.61 -2.65 -15.20
N LYS A 74 2.89 -3.32 -16.10
CA LYS A 74 1.44 -3.14 -16.24
C LYS A 74 0.70 -3.51 -14.96
N LEU A 75 1.06 -4.61 -14.30
CA LEU A 75 0.47 -5.01 -13.02
C LEU A 75 0.71 -3.94 -11.93
N PHE A 76 1.90 -3.36 -11.93
CA PHE A 76 2.25 -2.30 -10.99
C PHE A 76 1.50 -0.99 -11.26
N ASN A 77 1.33 -0.61 -12.52
CA ASN A 77 0.48 0.52 -12.92
C ASN A 77 -1.00 0.26 -12.57
N ASP A 78 -1.47 -0.99 -12.75
CA ASP A 78 -2.81 -1.41 -12.33
C ASP A 78 -3.01 -1.24 -10.80
N PHE A 79 -1.99 -1.56 -9.98
CA PHE A 79 -2.03 -1.25 -8.54
C PHE A 79 -2.24 0.24 -8.32
N ALA A 80 -1.42 1.07 -8.97
CA ALA A 80 -1.42 2.51 -8.78
C ALA A 80 -2.80 3.10 -9.15
N ASP A 81 -3.32 2.79 -10.33
CA ASP A 81 -4.62 3.28 -10.77
C ASP A 81 -5.75 2.90 -9.80
N LYS A 82 -5.77 1.65 -9.33
CA LYS A 82 -6.80 1.19 -8.39
C LYS A 82 -6.66 1.82 -7.00
N TYR A 83 -5.43 2.01 -6.54
CA TYR A 83 -5.16 2.70 -5.30
C TYR A 83 -5.57 4.19 -5.38
N TYR A 84 -5.29 4.86 -6.50
CA TYR A 84 -5.73 6.24 -6.74
C TYR A 84 -7.26 6.37 -6.63
N ASP A 85 -8.00 5.48 -7.30
CA ASP A 85 -9.47 5.46 -7.25
C ASP A 85 -10.00 5.27 -5.82
N PHE A 86 -9.36 4.38 -5.05
CA PHE A 86 -9.66 4.18 -3.63
C PHE A 86 -9.48 5.48 -2.83
N VAL A 87 -8.28 6.08 -2.88
CA VAL A 87 -7.93 7.27 -2.10
C VAL A 87 -8.84 8.45 -2.46
N LYS A 88 -9.04 8.69 -3.76
CA LYS A 88 -9.91 9.76 -4.25
C LYS A 88 -11.34 9.61 -3.73
N SER A 89 -11.92 8.41 -3.87
CA SER A 89 -13.28 8.13 -3.42
C SER A 89 -13.45 8.34 -1.90
N VAL A 90 -12.44 8.00 -1.10
CA VAL A 90 -12.44 8.26 0.35
C VAL A 90 -12.31 9.75 0.64
N ASN A 91 -11.36 10.44 0.00
CA ASN A 91 -11.14 11.88 0.16
C ASN A 91 -12.40 12.71 -0.16
N ASP A 92 -13.15 12.34 -1.20
CA ASP A 92 -14.39 13.02 -1.56
C ASP A 92 -15.44 12.95 -0.44
N LYS A 93 -15.63 11.77 0.17
CA LYS A 93 -16.56 11.63 1.32
C LYS A 93 -16.00 12.32 2.55
N ARG A 94 -14.70 12.17 2.84
CA ARG A 94 -14.03 12.85 3.96
C ARG A 94 -14.23 14.37 3.90
N LYS A 95 -14.03 14.98 2.73
CA LYS A 95 -14.25 16.43 2.52
C LYS A 95 -15.68 16.83 2.86
N SER A 96 -16.67 16.04 2.45
CA SER A 96 -18.07 16.28 2.83
C SER A 96 -18.30 16.16 4.34
N VAL A 97 -17.72 15.16 5.00
CA VAL A 97 -17.84 14.97 6.46
C VAL A 97 -17.18 16.13 7.21
N ALA A 98 -15.97 16.52 6.80
CA ALA A 98 -15.21 17.61 7.40
C ALA A 98 -15.98 18.94 7.35
N LYS A 99 -16.62 19.22 6.20
CA LYS A 99 -17.48 20.40 6.03
C LYS A 99 -18.69 20.33 6.97
N LYS A 100 -19.46 19.24 6.92
CA LYS A 100 -20.64 19.05 7.77
C LYS A 100 -20.33 19.11 9.26
N PHE A 101 -19.19 18.56 9.67
CA PHE A 101 -18.75 18.56 11.07
C PHE A 101 -18.39 19.97 11.53
N SER A 102 -17.62 20.72 10.73
CA SER A 102 -17.23 22.10 11.04
C SER A 102 -18.43 23.05 11.12
N GLU A 103 -19.46 22.83 10.28
CA GLU A 103 -20.69 23.63 10.24
C GLU A 103 -21.75 23.17 11.26
N ASN A 104 -21.49 22.11 12.04
CA ASN A 104 -22.48 21.55 12.96
C ASN A 104 -22.67 22.44 14.21
N LYS A 105 -23.93 22.82 14.49
CA LYS A 105 -24.30 23.68 15.63
C LYS A 105 -24.01 23.09 17.00
N LEU A 106 -23.83 21.77 17.13
CA LEU A 106 -23.45 21.11 18.38
C LEU A 106 -21.94 21.25 18.62
N VAL A 107 -21.15 21.19 17.54
CA VAL A 107 -19.70 21.37 17.59
C VAL A 107 -19.33 22.77 18.07
N SER A 108 -20.08 23.80 17.66
CA SER A 108 -19.87 25.17 18.16
C SER A 108 -20.22 25.38 19.64
N LYS A 109 -20.92 24.42 20.27
CA LYS A 109 -21.27 24.47 21.70
C LYS A 109 -20.26 23.75 22.59
N VAL A 110 -19.33 23.00 22.00
CA VAL A 110 -18.30 22.24 22.70
C VAL A 110 -16.97 22.94 22.45
N ASN A 111 -16.45 23.62 23.49
CA ASN A 111 -15.14 24.26 23.43
C ASN A 111 -14.11 23.37 24.12
N ASN A 112 -13.67 22.32 23.41
CA ASN A 112 -12.77 21.30 23.92
C ASN A 112 -11.74 20.91 22.85
N ALA A 113 -10.49 20.67 23.27
CA ALA A 113 -9.39 20.22 22.42
C ALA A 113 -9.74 19.01 21.53
N ALA A 114 -10.61 18.11 22.02
CA ALA A 114 -11.11 16.97 21.26
C ALA A 114 -11.81 17.35 19.94
N VAL A 115 -12.59 18.43 19.96
CA VAL A 115 -13.30 18.92 18.77
C VAL A 115 -12.33 19.48 17.76
N ASP A 116 -11.31 20.21 18.21
CA ASP A 116 -10.32 20.79 17.33
C ASP A 116 -9.41 19.72 16.73
N GLU A 117 -9.05 18.69 17.51
CA GLU A 117 -8.35 17.51 17.00
C GLU A 117 -9.17 16.81 15.90
N LEU A 118 -10.48 16.59 16.12
CA LEU A 118 -11.38 16.02 15.11
C LEU A 118 -11.45 16.87 13.84
N LYS A 119 -11.53 18.20 13.95
CA LYS A 119 -11.53 19.11 12.80
C LYS A 119 -10.21 19.01 12.02
N VAL A 120 -9.07 19.02 12.72
CA VAL A 120 -7.75 18.89 12.09
C VAL A 120 -7.65 17.55 11.37
N LYS A 121 -7.93 16.42 12.03
CA LYS A 121 -7.83 15.09 11.41
C LYS A 121 -8.81 14.92 10.25
N LEU A 122 -10.03 15.44 10.34
CA LEU A 122 -11.00 15.40 9.24
C LEU A 122 -10.57 16.25 8.05
N THR A 123 -9.79 17.32 8.24
CA THR A 123 -9.33 18.19 7.15
C THR A 123 -8.07 17.70 6.46
N ILE A 124 -7.25 16.89 7.12
CA ILE A 124 -6.08 16.23 6.51
C ILE A 124 -6.52 15.39 5.31
N LYS A 125 -5.92 15.65 4.16
CA LYS A 125 -6.11 14.88 2.93
C LYS A 125 -5.34 13.56 3.04
N PHE A 126 -5.96 12.46 2.64
CA PHE A 126 -5.29 11.17 2.55
C PHE A 126 -4.51 11.10 1.24
N GLY A 127 -3.21 10.83 1.32
CA GLY A 127 -2.36 10.80 0.14
C GLY A 127 -2.21 12.17 -0.55
N ASP A 128 -1.24 12.25 -1.45
CA ASP A 128 -1.10 13.36 -2.38
C ASP A 128 -1.64 12.93 -3.75
N ASP A 129 -2.96 13.10 -3.95
CA ASP A 129 -3.65 12.64 -5.17
C ASP A 129 -2.99 13.17 -6.46
N ASP A 130 -2.37 14.36 -6.42
CA ASP A 130 -1.78 15.00 -7.61
C ASP A 130 -0.40 14.40 -7.91
N ALA A 131 0.39 14.09 -6.88
CA ALA A 131 1.64 13.36 -7.06
C ALA A 131 1.38 11.93 -7.55
N PHE A 132 0.36 11.26 -7.01
CA PHE A 132 0.08 9.86 -7.29
C PHE A 132 -0.39 9.60 -8.73
N LYS A 133 -1.25 10.47 -9.28
CA LYS A 133 -1.74 10.35 -10.67
C LYS A 133 -0.64 10.41 -11.73
N ASN A 134 0.50 10.98 -11.37
CA ASN A 134 1.64 11.16 -12.27
C ASN A 134 2.70 10.05 -12.12
N ILE A 135 2.56 9.15 -11.15
CA ILE A 135 3.46 8.01 -11.02
C ILE A 135 3.12 7.02 -12.13
N LYS A 136 3.98 7.01 -13.16
CA LYS A 136 3.93 6.03 -14.24
C LYS A 136 5.19 5.20 -14.13
N ASN A 137 5.01 3.89 -14.19
CA ASN A 137 6.06 2.88 -14.19
C ASN A 137 6.51 2.51 -12.78
N SER A 138 7.12 1.34 -12.71
CA SER A 138 7.46 0.60 -11.50
C SER A 138 8.73 1.03 -10.78
N GLU A 139 9.55 1.85 -11.42
CA GLU A 139 10.79 2.40 -10.84
C GLU A 139 10.49 3.25 -9.60
N ASP A 140 9.26 3.73 -9.47
CA ASP A 140 8.75 4.48 -8.32
C ASP A 140 8.08 3.60 -7.24
N ALA A 141 8.38 2.29 -7.21
CA ALA A 141 7.81 1.35 -6.22
C ALA A 141 7.98 1.80 -4.77
N ALA A 142 9.14 2.33 -4.40
CA ALA A 142 9.39 2.83 -3.05
C ALA A 142 8.54 4.07 -2.72
N LEU A 143 8.31 4.93 -3.72
CA LEU A 143 7.51 6.14 -3.57
C LEU A 143 6.02 5.79 -3.39
N ILE A 144 5.48 4.90 -4.22
CA ILE A 144 4.10 4.41 -4.09
C ILE A 144 3.92 3.72 -2.74
N LEU A 145 4.87 2.87 -2.33
CA LEU A 145 4.80 2.20 -1.03
C LEU A 145 4.76 3.22 0.12
N ARG A 146 5.56 4.27 0.06
CA ARG A 146 5.55 5.34 1.07
C ARG A 146 4.20 6.06 1.11
N TYR A 147 3.62 6.38 -0.04
CA TYR A 147 2.29 6.99 -0.11
C TYR A 147 1.20 6.08 0.43
N PHE A 148 1.25 4.79 0.08
CA PHE A 148 0.36 3.77 0.60
C PHE A 148 0.41 3.72 2.12
N LYS A 149 1.61 3.53 2.70
CA LYS A 149 1.81 3.49 4.17
C LYS A 149 1.29 4.75 4.86
N ASN A 150 1.65 5.94 4.38
CA ASN A 150 1.21 7.19 4.97
C ASN A 150 -0.32 7.36 4.94
N THR A 151 -0.95 6.90 3.85
CA THR A 151 -2.40 6.96 3.69
C THR A 151 -3.11 6.01 4.66
N ILE A 152 -2.60 4.79 4.80
CA ILE A 152 -3.14 3.83 5.78
C ILE A 152 -3.02 4.40 7.20
N VAL A 153 -1.86 4.98 7.58
CA VAL A 153 -1.69 5.61 8.90
C VAL A 153 -2.72 6.71 9.13
N ALA A 154 -2.87 7.64 8.17
CA ALA A 154 -3.83 8.74 8.31
C ALA A 154 -5.29 8.25 8.41
N ILE A 155 -5.64 7.21 7.67
CA ILE A 155 -6.95 6.55 7.73
C ILE A 155 -7.16 5.90 9.11
N THR A 156 -6.17 5.18 9.62
CA THR A 156 -6.23 4.51 10.93
C THR A 156 -6.42 5.53 12.04
N GLU A 157 -5.59 6.58 12.09
CA GLU A 157 -5.69 7.64 13.10
C GLU A 157 -7.07 8.33 13.10
N LEU A 158 -7.61 8.66 11.92
CA LEU A 158 -8.94 9.24 11.83
C LEU A 158 -10.02 8.25 12.32
N SER A 159 -9.88 6.98 11.93
CA SER A 159 -10.84 5.93 12.28
C SER A 159 -10.87 5.69 13.78
N GLU A 160 -9.71 5.59 14.42
CA GLU A 160 -9.57 5.49 15.87
C GLU A 160 -10.25 6.66 16.58
N LEU A 161 -10.00 7.88 16.11
CA LEU A 161 -10.56 9.08 16.73
C LEU A 161 -12.10 9.11 16.61
N ILE A 162 -12.67 8.74 15.47
CA ILE A 162 -14.13 8.64 15.30
C ILE A 162 -14.71 7.52 16.18
N LEU A 163 -14.04 6.37 16.23
CA LEU A 163 -14.48 5.19 16.98
C LEU A 163 -14.39 5.37 18.50
N LYS A 164 -13.41 6.14 18.99
CA LYS A 164 -13.29 6.53 20.40
C LYS A 164 -14.61 7.07 20.94
N TYR A 165 -15.27 7.94 20.18
CA TYR A 165 -16.54 8.52 20.60
C TYR A 165 -17.73 7.57 20.38
N HIS A 166 -17.65 6.60 19.45
CA HIS A 166 -18.75 5.65 19.22
C HIS A 166 -19.01 4.70 20.40
N SER A 167 -17.96 4.30 21.12
CA SER A 167 -17.99 3.15 22.04
C SER A 167 -17.80 3.54 23.51
N LEU A 168 -18.11 4.79 23.87
CA LEU A 168 -17.98 5.27 25.26
C LEU A 168 -19.00 4.58 26.17
N LYS A 169 -18.53 3.92 27.23
CA LYS A 169 -19.38 3.22 28.22
C LYS A 169 -20.22 4.17 29.06
N ILE A 170 -19.64 5.31 29.45
CA ILE A 170 -20.29 6.35 30.26
C ILE A 170 -19.85 7.71 29.70
N PRO A 171 -20.49 8.22 28.64
CA PRO A 171 -20.09 9.48 28.03
C PRO A 171 -20.52 10.68 28.88
N THR A 172 -19.66 11.70 28.94
CA THR A 172 -19.97 13.03 29.47
C THR A 172 -20.95 13.77 28.56
N ALA A 173 -21.52 14.88 29.05
CA ALA A 173 -22.42 15.72 28.24
C ALA A 173 -21.75 16.25 26.95
N GLU A 174 -20.47 16.65 27.03
CA GLU A 174 -19.71 17.10 25.86
C GLU A 174 -19.48 15.96 24.87
N GLU A 175 -19.13 14.77 25.35
CA GLU A 175 -18.92 13.60 24.50
C GLU A 175 -20.20 13.14 23.81
N ILE A 176 -21.36 13.27 24.46
CA ILE A 176 -22.66 13.04 23.83
C ILE A 176 -22.86 14.03 22.67
N LEU A 177 -22.53 15.30 22.85
CA LEU A 177 -22.64 16.30 21.77
C LEU A 177 -21.71 15.96 20.60
N ILE A 178 -20.48 15.52 20.88
CA ILE A 178 -19.52 15.06 19.85
C ILE A 178 -20.07 13.84 19.11
N GLN A 179 -20.57 12.83 19.82
CA GLN A 179 -21.18 11.64 19.21
C GLN A 179 -22.33 11.99 18.27
N VAL A 180 -23.24 12.85 18.72
CA VAL A 180 -24.39 13.27 17.93
C VAL A 180 -23.92 14.07 16.70
N ALA A 181 -22.93 14.95 16.86
CA ALA A 181 -22.34 15.67 15.74
C ALA A 181 -21.70 14.73 14.70
N LEU A 182 -20.91 13.74 15.15
CA LEU A 182 -20.28 12.73 14.28
C LEU A 182 -21.32 11.90 13.52
N LYS A 183 -22.44 11.56 14.18
CA LYS A 183 -23.55 10.88 13.53
C LYS A 183 -24.23 11.75 12.48
N GLN A 184 -24.46 13.03 12.78
CA GLN A 184 -25.13 13.97 11.88
C GLN A 184 -24.29 14.39 10.67
N CYS A 185 -22.96 14.32 10.78
CA CYS A 185 -22.05 14.63 9.68
C CYS A 185 -21.67 13.42 8.82
N ASP A 186 -22.28 12.24 9.07
CA ASP A 186 -22.01 10.97 8.39
C ASP A 186 -20.59 10.42 8.63
N ALA A 187 -19.96 10.71 9.76
CA ALA A 187 -18.61 10.21 10.07
C ALA A 187 -18.54 8.68 10.10
N TYR A 188 -19.59 8.01 10.59
CA TYR A 188 -19.65 6.53 10.59
C TYR A 188 -19.84 5.95 9.18
N GLU A 189 -20.54 6.65 8.29
CA GLU A 189 -20.64 6.24 6.88
C GLU A 189 -19.31 6.41 6.15
N LEU A 190 -18.46 7.37 6.56
CA LEU A 190 -17.10 7.48 6.05
C LEU A 190 -16.28 6.23 6.42
N LEU A 191 -16.40 5.72 7.66
CA LEU A 191 -15.72 4.49 8.06
C LEU A 191 -16.21 3.28 7.25
N GLU A 192 -17.54 3.13 7.08
CA GLU A 192 -18.11 2.08 6.23
C GLU A 192 -17.61 2.20 4.78
N LYS A 193 -17.48 3.44 4.26
CA LYS A 193 -16.99 3.68 2.90
C LYS A 193 -15.50 3.36 2.76
N ILE A 194 -14.66 3.71 3.74
CA ILE A 194 -13.23 3.36 3.74
C ILE A 194 -13.07 1.86 3.59
N GLN A 195 -13.74 1.10 4.46
CA GLN A 195 -13.66 -0.35 4.43
C GLN A 195 -14.11 -0.93 3.09
N LYS A 196 -15.33 -0.58 2.65
CA LYS A 196 -15.88 -1.12 1.40
C LYS A 196 -14.98 -0.79 0.20
N ARG A 197 -14.44 0.43 0.15
CA ARG A 197 -13.58 0.85 -0.96
C ARG A 197 -12.20 0.20 -0.92
N PHE A 198 -11.71 -0.12 0.28
CA PHE A 198 -10.49 -0.89 0.43
C PHE A 198 -10.70 -2.35 0.00
N GLU A 199 -11.79 -3.00 0.42
CA GLU A 199 -12.16 -4.34 -0.05
C GLU A 199 -12.33 -4.39 -1.58
N ASP A 200 -13.04 -3.41 -2.16
CA ASP A 200 -13.19 -3.26 -3.61
C ASP A 200 -11.81 -3.15 -4.31
N PHE A 201 -10.88 -2.40 -3.72
CA PHE A 201 -9.51 -2.24 -4.20
C PHE A 201 -8.72 -3.55 -4.13
N CYS A 202 -8.67 -4.20 -2.97
CA CYS A 202 -7.98 -5.48 -2.75
C CYS A 202 -8.48 -6.54 -3.74
N LYS A 203 -9.80 -6.66 -3.89
CA LYS A 203 -10.42 -7.58 -4.84
C LYS A 203 -10.03 -7.24 -6.28
N SER A 204 -10.20 -5.99 -6.69
CA SER A 204 -9.89 -5.58 -8.06
C SER A 204 -8.42 -5.79 -8.40
N PHE A 205 -7.50 -5.51 -7.48
CA PHE A 205 -6.08 -5.73 -7.70
C PHE A 205 -5.72 -7.21 -7.68
N GLY A 206 -6.27 -7.99 -6.74
CA GLY A 206 -6.10 -9.44 -6.71
C GLY A 206 -6.55 -10.13 -7.99
N GLU A 207 -7.61 -9.64 -8.63
CA GLU A 207 -8.03 -10.09 -9.96
C GLU A 207 -6.97 -9.84 -11.04
N LYS A 208 -6.29 -8.68 -11.02
CA LYS A 208 -5.19 -8.38 -11.95
C LYS A 208 -3.99 -9.29 -11.74
N VAL A 209 -3.61 -9.52 -10.48
CA VAL A 209 -2.50 -10.42 -10.14
C VAL A 209 -2.83 -11.87 -10.53
N ARG A 210 -4.08 -12.31 -10.31
CA ARG A 210 -4.55 -13.63 -10.75
C ARG A 210 -4.36 -13.81 -12.24
N ASP A 211 -4.78 -12.82 -13.03
CA ASP A 211 -4.76 -12.92 -14.48
C ASP A 211 -3.29 -12.95 -14.96
N TYR A 212 -2.42 -12.10 -14.41
CA TYR A 212 -0.97 -12.19 -14.61
C TYR A 212 -0.42 -13.59 -14.28
N VAL A 213 -0.71 -14.13 -13.09
CA VAL A 213 -0.23 -15.45 -12.65
C VAL A 213 -0.76 -16.57 -13.53
N LYS A 214 -2.00 -16.48 -14.03
CA LYS A 214 -2.60 -17.49 -14.92
C LYS A 214 -1.88 -17.59 -16.25
N ASP A 215 -1.47 -16.45 -16.80
CA ASP A 215 -0.85 -16.36 -18.11
C ASP A 215 0.61 -16.84 -18.11
N LEU A 216 1.22 -17.00 -16.93
CA LEU A 216 2.57 -17.57 -16.80
C LEU A 216 2.65 -19.04 -17.23
N THR A 217 3.64 -19.35 -18.08
CA THR A 217 4.00 -20.72 -18.45
C THR A 217 4.59 -21.49 -17.25
N LYS A 218 4.73 -22.82 -17.39
CA LYS A 218 5.35 -23.66 -16.33
C LYS A 218 6.77 -23.19 -15.98
N ALA A 219 7.55 -22.77 -16.97
CA ALA A 219 8.92 -22.32 -16.76
C ALA A 219 8.97 -20.95 -16.08
N GLU A 220 8.07 -20.03 -16.46
CA GLU A 220 7.94 -18.71 -15.84
C GLU A 220 7.46 -18.79 -14.39
N ARG A 221 6.51 -19.67 -14.08
CA ARG A 221 6.05 -19.86 -12.69
C ARG A 221 7.18 -20.22 -11.73
N VAL A 222 8.17 -21.00 -12.18
CA VAL A 222 9.36 -21.30 -11.38
C VAL A 222 10.22 -20.05 -11.18
N LYS A 223 10.39 -19.24 -12.24
CA LYS A 223 11.16 -17.99 -12.18
C LYS A 223 10.49 -16.88 -11.35
N GLU A 224 9.15 -16.88 -11.32
CA GLU A 224 8.27 -15.90 -10.67
C GLU A 224 7.60 -16.47 -9.40
N THR A 225 8.25 -17.43 -8.75
CA THR A 225 7.70 -18.13 -7.57
C THR A 225 7.26 -17.15 -6.46
N LYS A 226 7.92 -16.00 -6.30
CA LYS A 226 7.57 -14.99 -5.29
C LYS A 226 6.16 -14.42 -5.49
N ILE A 227 5.84 -13.95 -6.70
CA ILE A 227 4.51 -13.38 -7.00
C ILE A 227 3.43 -14.47 -7.03
N VAL A 228 3.77 -15.68 -7.48
CA VAL A 228 2.86 -16.83 -7.42
C VAL A 228 2.48 -17.16 -5.97
N ASN A 229 3.46 -17.30 -5.08
CA ASN A 229 3.21 -17.60 -3.67
C ASN A 229 2.45 -16.45 -2.99
N TRP A 230 2.86 -15.21 -3.26
CA TRP A 230 2.16 -14.03 -2.75
C TRP A 230 0.69 -14.03 -3.13
N TYR A 231 0.36 -14.33 -4.39
CA TYR A 231 -1.04 -14.37 -4.85
C TYR A 231 -1.83 -15.49 -4.16
N GLU A 232 -1.22 -16.67 -4.01
CA GLU A 232 -1.85 -17.81 -3.34
C GLU A 232 -2.18 -17.52 -1.87
N GLU A 233 -1.34 -16.74 -1.19
CA GLU A 233 -1.60 -16.26 0.17
C GLU A 233 -2.63 -15.12 0.19
N PHE A 234 -2.46 -14.13 -0.70
CA PHE A 234 -3.30 -12.94 -0.78
C PHE A 234 -4.77 -13.28 -1.06
N LYS A 235 -5.06 -14.22 -1.97
CA LYS A 235 -6.44 -14.60 -2.32
C LYS A 235 -7.24 -15.19 -1.14
N SER A 236 -6.55 -15.71 -0.12
CA SER A 236 -7.13 -16.26 1.09
C SER A 236 -7.05 -15.31 2.28
N THR A 237 -6.39 -14.16 2.09
CA THR A 237 -6.26 -13.14 3.12
C THR A 237 -7.57 -12.37 3.23
N ASP A 238 -8.01 -12.16 4.46
CA ASP A 238 -9.20 -11.38 4.79
C ASP A 238 -8.88 -10.44 5.96
N GLY A 239 -9.61 -9.32 6.00
CA GLY A 239 -9.47 -8.28 7.00
C GLY A 239 -8.44 -7.22 6.62
N PHE A 240 -8.84 -5.96 6.84
CA PHE A 240 -8.08 -4.76 6.50
C PHE A 240 -6.60 -4.82 6.88
N GLY A 241 -6.29 -5.21 8.12
CA GLY A 241 -4.91 -5.26 8.60
C GLY A 241 -4.02 -6.27 7.87
N ASN A 242 -4.53 -7.47 7.64
CA ASN A 242 -3.78 -8.53 6.96
C ASN A 242 -3.60 -8.22 5.48
N GLU A 243 -4.64 -7.68 4.83
CA GLU A 243 -4.58 -7.24 3.44
C GLU A 243 -3.54 -6.11 3.26
N VAL A 244 -3.47 -5.14 4.17
CA VAL A 244 -2.43 -4.08 4.16
C VAL A 244 -1.02 -4.67 4.24
N ILE A 245 -0.82 -5.68 5.09
CA ILE A 245 0.48 -6.37 5.22
C ILE A 245 0.84 -7.05 3.89
N LYS A 246 -0.09 -7.81 3.30
CA LYS A 246 0.15 -8.46 2.01
C LYS A 246 0.39 -7.47 0.88
N LEU A 247 -0.38 -6.39 0.80
CA LEU A 247 -0.14 -5.34 -0.18
C LEU A 247 1.22 -4.66 0.02
N THR A 248 1.72 -4.55 1.26
CA THR A 248 3.08 -4.06 1.53
C THR A 248 4.14 -5.04 1.05
N GLU A 249 3.96 -6.34 1.27
CA GLU A 249 4.87 -7.40 0.79
C GLU A 249 5.00 -7.41 -0.74
N PHE A 250 3.93 -7.08 -1.47
CA PHE A 250 3.95 -6.99 -2.93
C PHE A 250 5.05 -6.05 -3.46
N PHE A 251 5.32 -4.94 -2.76
CA PHE A 251 6.35 -3.98 -3.17
C PHE A 251 7.78 -4.51 -3.01
N SER A 252 8.01 -5.46 -2.10
CA SER A 252 9.31 -6.12 -1.98
C SER A 252 9.57 -7.07 -3.16
N ILE A 253 8.50 -7.64 -3.73
CA ILE A 253 8.57 -8.48 -4.92
C ILE A 253 8.86 -7.62 -6.14
N SER A 254 8.17 -6.49 -6.28
CA SER A 254 8.38 -5.59 -7.41
C SER A 254 9.82 -5.10 -7.48
N GLN A 255 10.38 -4.61 -6.39
CA GLN A 255 11.77 -4.16 -6.35
C GLN A 255 12.77 -5.26 -6.75
N THR A 256 12.54 -6.51 -6.34
CA THR A 256 13.41 -7.63 -6.74
C THR A 256 13.33 -7.92 -8.24
N ASN A 257 12.10 -7.93 -8.79
CA ASN A 257 11.89 -8.26 -10.19
C ASN A 257 12.49 -7.20 -11.12
N PHE A 258 12.43 -5.91 -10.77
CA PHE A 258 13.09 -4.86 -11.55
C PHE A 258 14.61 -4.99 -11.59
N VAL A 259 15.25 -5.23 -10.44
CA VAL A 259 16.71 -5.46 -10.40
C VAL A 259 17.09 -6.65 -11.30
N LYS A 260 16.29 -7.72 -11.27
CA LYS A 260 16.50 -8.91 -12.10
C LYS A 260 16.44 -8.56 -13.59
N TYR A 261 15.40 -7.86 -14.04
CA TYR A 261 15.26 -7.49 -15.45
C TYR A 261 16.34 -6.49 -15.91
N THR A 262 16.76 -5.56 -15.06
CA THR A 262 17.86 -4.62 -15.38
C THR A 262 19.19 -5.34 -15.57
N ILE A 263 19.50 -6.37 -14.78
CA ILE A 263 20.76 -7.14 -14.91
C ILE A 263 20.78 -7.97 -16.19
N TYR A 264 19.64 -8.47 -16.68
CA TYR A 264 19.59 -9.26 -17.91
C TYR A 264 19.61 -8.43 -19.21
N THR A 265 19.53 -7.10 -19.12
CA THR A 265 19.48 -6.19 -20.29
C THR A 265 20.82 -5.45 -20.52
N ILE A 266 21.85 -5.70 -19.70
CA ILE A 266 23.23 -5.13 -19.84
C ILE A 266 24.19 -6.21 -20.32
#